data_AF-A0A9J6DQJ5-F1
#
_entry.id   AF-A0A9J6DQJ5-F1
#
_cell.length_a   1.000
_cell.length_b   1.000
_cell.length_c   1.000
_cell.angle_alpha   90.00
_cell.angle_beta   90.00
_cell.angle_gamma   90.00
#
_symmetry.space_group_name_H-M   'P 1'
#
loop_
_entity.id
_entity.type
_entity.pdbx_description
1 polymer ?
#
loop_
_entity_poly.entity_id
_entity_poly.type
_entity_poly.pdbx_seq_one_letter_code
_entity_poly.pdbx_strand_id
1 'polypeptide(L)'
;MESDVKKKKTTQTHCFTPGCSFGYASSRRSGQRVSLFSVPKEPERLKAWQCAVPRADQVLDASSRVCELHFDEQYIVRSFTHTINGVTVTILCDRSVLTSDAIPTVFPNLPQYL
;
A
#
# COMPACT_ATOMS: atom_id res chain seq x y z
N MET A 1 18.39 30.68 -17.22
CA MET A 1 17.13 30.02 -16.85
C MET A 1 17.52 28.69 -16.25
N GLU A 2 17.65 28.65 -14.93
CA GLU A 2 18.22 27.53 -14.19
C GLU A 2 17.26 26.33 -14.30
N SER A 3 17.75 25.23 -14.84
CA SER A 3 17.00 23.99 -15.03
C SER A 3 16.79 23.32 -13.68
N ASP A 4 15.54 23.29 -13.20
CA ASP A 4 15.17 22.61 -11.97
C ASP A 4 15.36 21.08 -12.12
N VAL A 5 16.49 20.57 -11.65
CA VAL A 5 16.76 19.13 -11.61
C VAL A 5 15.85 18.52 -10.56
N LYS A 6 14.70 18.03 -11.01
CA LYS A 6 13.68 17.35 -10.18
C LYS A 6 14.30 16.13 -9.50
N LYS A 7 14.81 16.30 -8.28
CA LYS A 7 15.33 15.20 -7.43
C LYS A 7 14.25 14.13 -7.31
N LYS A 8 14.57 12.89 -7.71
CA LYS A 8 13.68 11.73 -7.52
C LYS A 8 13.45 11.53 -6.03
N LYS A 9 12.24 11.79 -5.54
CA LYS A 9 11.85 11.49 -4.15
C LYS A 9 11.91 9.98 -3.96
N THR A 10 12.79 9.51 -3.08
CA THR A 10 12.94 8.10 -2.71
C THR A 10 11.73 7.66 -1.89
N THR A 11 10.94 6.71 -2.38
CA THR A 11 9.85 6.13 -1.61
C THR A 11 10.38 5.07 -0.65
N GLN A 12 9.72 4.93 0.50
CA GLN A 12 10.04 3.90 1.48
C GLN A 12 9.85 2.50 0.87
N THR A 13 10.75 1.59 1.25
CA THR A 13 10.72 0.17 0.84
C THR A 13 10.23 -0.75 1.95
N HIS A 14 9.94 -0.19 3.13
CA HIS A 14 9.34 -0.88 4.26
C HIS A 14 7.90 -0.40 4.46
N CYS A 15 7.12 -1.22 5.17
CA CYS A 15 5.76 -0.88 5.51
C CYS A 15 5.72 0.17 6.64
N PHE A 16 4.84 1.15 6.50
CA PHE A 16 4.67 2.24 7.46
C PHE A 16 3.89 1.85 8.72
N THR A 17 3.08 0.79 8.66
CA THR A 17 2.18 0.42 9.76
C THR A 17 2.96 -0.07 10.99
N PRO A 18 2.56 0.33 12.20
CA PRO A 18 3.25 -0.03 13.42
C PRO A 18 3.29 -1.56 13.63
N GLY A 19 4.43 -2.05 14.12
CA GLY A 19 4.67 -3.48 14.34
C GLY A 19 4.85 -4.32 13.08
N CYS A 20 4.71 -3.77 11.87
CA CYS A 20 4.95 -4.52 10.63
C CYS A 20 6.45 -4.61 10.33
N SER A 21 6.95 -5.83 10.17
CA SER A 21 8.36 -6.08 9.82
C SER A 21 8.62 -6.06 8.31
N PHE A 22 7.61 -5.91 7.46
CA PHE A 22 7.77 -6.04 6.02
C PHE A 22 8.73 -4.98 5.44
N GLY A 23 9.69 -5.43 4.62
CA GLY A 23 10.68 -4.59 3.92
C GLY A 23 11.93 -4.22 4.74
N TYR A 24 11.92 -4.46 6.05
CA TYR A 24 13.14 -4.40 6.88
C TYR A 24 14.13 -5.52 6.51
N ALA A 25 15.43 -5.25 6.66
CA ALA A 25 16.48 -6.22 6.25
C ALA A 25 16.34 -7.58 6.96
N SER A 26 15.84 -7.59 8.19
CA SER A 26 15.58 -8.81 8.98
C SER A 26 14.51 -9.72 8.37
N SER A 27 13.48 -9.16 7.73
CA SER A 27 12.34 -9.92 7.18
C SER A 27 12.50 -10.31 5.72
N ARG A 28 13.45 -9.71 4.98
CA ARG A 28 13.71 -10.01 3.56
C ARG A 28 14.07 -11.46 3.27
N ARG A 29 14.58 -12.20 4.27
CA ARG A 29 14.93 -13.63 4.11
C ARG A 29 13.73 -14.57 4.09
N SER A 30 12.54 -14.10 4.49
CA SER A 30 11.31 -14.91 4.51
C SER A 30 10.81 -15.28 3.11
N GLY A 31 11.28 -14.59 2.06
CA GLY A 31 10.81 -14.80 0.68
C GLY A 31 9.36 -14.37 0.45
N GLN A 32 8.69 -13.77 1.44
CA GLN A 32 7.28 -13.39 1.33
C GLN A 32 7.11 -12.27 0.30
N ARG A 33 6.41 -12.58 -0.79
CA ARG A 33 6.12 -11.64 -1.88
C ARG A 33 4.83 -10.89 -1.57
N VAL A 34 4.93 -9.83 -0.77
CA VAL A 34 3.80 -8.96 -0.44
C VAL A 34 3.82 -7.70 -1.29
N SER A 35 2.66 -7.29 -1.81
CA SER A 35 2.53 -6.02 -2.51
C SER A 35 2.70 -4.84 -1.56
N LEU A 36 3.36 -3.78 -2.01
CA LEU A 36 3.60 -2.56 -1.24
C LEU A 36 3.00 -1.34 -1.94
N PHE A 37 1.89 -0.84 -1.40
CA PHE A 37 1.09 0.21 -2.01
C PHE A 37 1.55 1.60 -1.58
N SER A 38 1.64 2.51 -2.54
CA SER A 38 1.84 3.93 -2.26
C SER A 38 0.58 4.52 -1.64
N VAL A 39 0.77 5.57 -0.83
CA VAL A 39 -0.37 6.32 -0.29
C VAL A 39 -1.22 6.93 -1.41
N PRO A 40 -2.54 7.11 -1.18
CA PRO A 40 -3.42 7.82 -2.10
C PRO A 40 -2.95 9.25 -2.35
N LYS A 41 -3.18 9.76 -3.57
CA LYS A 41 -2.89 11.17 -3.89
C LYS A 41 -4.03 12.07 -3.46
N GLU A 42 -5.23 11.50 -3.37
CA GLU A 42 -6.46 12.18 -3.02
C GLU A 42 -6.44 12.53 -1.51
N PRO A 43 -6.58 13.81 -1.13
CA PRO A 43 -6.36 14.25 0.23
C PRO A 43 -7.34 13.63 1.23
N GLU A 44 -8.58 13.41 0.83
CA GLU A 44 -9.60 12.78 1.68
C GLU A 44 -9.25 11.32 1.99
N ARG A 45 -8.77 10.59 0.98
CA ARG A 45 -8.38 9.19 1.12
C ARG A 45 -7.08 9.04 1.90
N LEU A 46 -6.13 9.96 1.69
CA LEU A 46 -4.91 10.04 2.51
C LEU A 46 -5.27 10.29 3.98
N LYS A 47 -6.20 11.21 4.25
CA LYS A 47 -6.68 11.49 5.61
C LYS A 47 -7.36 10.27 6.23
N ALA A 48 -8.17 9.53 5.46
CA ALA A 48 -8.76 8.28 5.93
C ALA A 48 -7.70 7.25 6.34
N TRP A 49 -6.62 7.11 5.55
CA TRP A 49 -5.50 6.25 5.92
C TRP A 49 -4.75 6.75 7.15
N GLN A 50 -4.52 8.06 7.28
CA GLN A 50 -3.90 8.66 8.47
C GLN A 50 -4.72 8.42 9.74
N CYS A 51 -6.05 8.48 9.66
CA CYS A 51 -6.93 8.17 10.78
C CYS A 51 -6.98 6.67 11.11
N ALA A 52 -6.89 5.81 10.09
CA ALA A 52 -7.02 4.36 10.27
C ALA A 52 -5.74 3.70 10.80
N VAL A 53 -4.56 4.20 10.42
CA VAL A 53 -3.29 3.66 10.91
C VAL A 53 -3.03 4.17 12.33
N PRO A 54 -3.01 3.31 13.36
CA PRO A 54 -2.92 3.73 14.76
C PRO A 54 -1.48 4.06 15.14
N ARG A 55 -0.98 5.18 14.62
CA ARG A 55 0.40 5.63 14.77
C ARG A 55 0.46 7.08 15.21
N ALA A 56 1.07 7.34 16.38
CA ALA A 56 1.20 8.68 16.95
C ALA A 56 2.58 9.32 16.73
N ASP A 57 3.63 8.51 16.51
CA ASP A 57 5.01 9.00 16.36
C ASP A 57 5.28 9.61 14.98
N GLN A 58 4.55 9.19 13.95
CA GLN A 58 4.79 9.57 12.56
C GLN A 58 3.48 9.75 11.81
N VAL A 59 3.47 10.73 10.88
CA VAL A 59 2.35 10.99 9.99
C VAL A 59 2.62 10.32 8.64
N LEU A 60 1.59 9.66 8.11
CA LEU A 60 1.63 9.04 6.79
C LEU A 60 1.81 10.11 5.71
N ASP A 61 2.89 10.02 4.94
CA ASP A 61 3.26 11.00 3.91
C ASP A 61 3.35 10.40 2.49
N ALA A 62 3.64 11.23 1.49
CA ALA A 62 3.73 10.80 0.09
C ALA A 62 4.88 9.80 -0.21
N SER A 63 5.85 9.66 0.70
CA SER A 63 6.96 8.71 0.58
C SER A 63 6.65 7.36 1.22
N SER A 64 5.70 7.36 2.16
CA SER A 64 5.26 6.21 2.94
C SER A 64 4.56 5.18 2.08
N ARG A 65 4.57 3.92 2.56
CA ARG A 65 3.88 2.81 1.90
C ARG A 65 3.27 1.84 2.89
N VAL A 66 2.16 1.21 2.50
CA VAL A 66 1.46 0.20 3.31
C VAL A 66 1.39 -1.10 2.52
N CYS A 67 1.74 -2.23 3.15
CA CYS A 67 1.73 -3.52 2.47
C CYS A 67 0.34 -4.16 2.48
N GLU A 68 0.13 -5.12 1.60
CA GLU A 68 -1.19 -5.70 1.37
C GLU A 68 -1.78 -6.45 2.59
N LEU A 69 -0.94 -6.85 3.54
CA LEU A 69 -1.36 -7.51 4.79
C LEU A 69 -2.23 -6.63 5.69
N HIS A 70 -2.28 -5.32 5.42
CA HIS A 70 -3.07 -4.36 6.19
C HIS A 70 -4.41 -4.02 5.54
N PHE A 71 -4.69 -4.58 4.36
CA PHE A 71 -5.95 -4.41 3.65
C PHE A 71 -6.72 -5.73 3.64
N ASP A 72 -8.04 -5.63 3.58
CA ASP A 72 -8.89 -6.76 3.24
C ASP A 72 -8.62 -7.18 1.78
N GLU A 73 -8.58 -8.49 1.54
CA GLU A 73 -8.35 -9.11 0.24
C GLU A 73 -9.37 -8.63 -0.81
N GLN A 74 -10.60 -8.30 -0.40
CA GLN A 74 -11.62 -7.75 -1.31
C GLN A 74 -11.21 -6.43 -1.97
N TYR A 75 -10.32 -5.67 -1.34
CA TYR A 75 -9.82 -4.39 -1.84
C TYR A 75 -8.56 -4.53 -2.71
N ILE A 76 -8.02 -5.74 -2.85
CA ILE A 76 -6.79 -6.01 -3.61
C ILE A 76 -7.15 -6.58 -4.97
N VAL A 77 -6.98 -5.76 -6.01
CA VAL A 77 -7.22 -6.17 -7.41
C VAL A 77 -5.96 -6.85 -7.94
N ARG A 78 -6.03 -8.16 -8.17
CA ARG A 78 -4.96 -8.99 -8.77
C ARG A 78 -5.18 -9.34 -10.23
N SER A 79 -6.38 -9.10 -10.75
CA SER A 79 -6.72 -9.35 -12.15
C SER A 79 -7.82 -8.42 -12.61
N PHE A 80 -7.86 -8.12 -13.90
CA PHE A 80 -8.97 -7.40 -14.53
C PHE A 80 -9.57 -8.24 -15.65
N THR A 81 -10.88 -8.13 -15.83
CA THR A 81 -11.63 -8.81 -16.89
C THR A 81 -11.88 -7.83 -18.03
N HIS A 82 -11.57 -8.23 -19.26
CA HIS A 82 -11.86 -7.46 -20.46
C HIS A 82 -12.65 -8.32 -21.45
N THR A 83 -13.76 -7.79 -21.96
CA THR A 83 -14.54 -8.46 -23.00
C THR A 83 -14.06 -8.01 -24.37
N ILE A 84 -13.55 -8.94 -25.18
CA ILE A 84 -13.08 -8.70 -26.55
C ILE A 84 -13.93 -9.58 -27.46
N ASN A 85 -14.66 -8.99 -28.41
CA ASN A 85 -15.53 -9.71 -29.36
C ASN A 85 -16.53 -10.68 -28.68
N GLY A 86 -17.07 -10.30 -27.51
CA GLY A 86 -18.00 -11.14 -26.75
C GLY A 86 -17.34 -12.23 -25.88
N VAL A 87 -16.01 -12.38 -25.94
CA VAL A 87 -15.25 -13.30 -25.09
C VAL A 87 -14.66 -12.53 -23.90
N THR A 88 -15.00 -12.95 -22.69
CA THR A 88 -14.42 -12.39 -21.46
C THR A 88 -13.06 -13.03 -21.20
N VAL A 89 -12.00 -12.22 -21.24
CA VAL A 89 -10.64 -12.63 -20.91
C VAL A 89 -10.28 -12.06 -19.54
N THR A 90 -9.75 -12.90 -18.65
CA THR A 90 -9.22 -12.47 -17.35
C THR A 90 -7.71 -12.33 -17.46
N ILE A 91 -7.18 -11.14 -17.16
CA ILE A 91 -5.77 -10.83 -17.25
C ILE A 91 -5.25 -10.57 -15.84
N LEU A 92 -4.18 -11.26 -15.45
CA LEU A 92 -3.51 -11.02 -14.18
C LEU A 92 -2.77 -9.69 -14.21
N CYS A 93 -2.90 -8.91 -13.14
CA CYS A 93 -2.14 -7.68 -12.97
C CYS A 93 -0.72 -8.04 -12.53
N ASP A 94 0.30 -7.58 -13.27
CA ASP A 94 1.72 -7.73 -12.88
C ASP A 94 2.03 -7.14 -11.50
N ARG A 95 1.25 -6.13 -11.11
CA ARG A 95 1.26 -5.52 -9.78
C ARG A 95 -0.16 -5.41 -9.30
N SER A 96 -0.43 -5.91 -8.10
CA SER A 96 -1.71 -5.70 -7.45
C SER A 96 -1.97 -4.20 -7.29
N VAL A 97 -3.24 -3.82 -7.34
CA VAL A 97 -3.70 -2.45 -7.16
C VAL A 97 -4.80 -2.44 -6.11
N LEU A 98 -4.91 -1.36 -5.34
CA LEU A 98 -6.02 -1.19 -4.41
C LEU A 98 -7.22 -0.54 -5.10
N THR A 99 -8.42 -0.97 -4.74
CA THR A 99 -9.64 -0.23 -5.09
C THR A 99 -9.62 1.18 -4.50
N SER A 100 -10.46 2.08 -5.00
CA SER A 100 -10.49 3.49 -4.56
C SER A 100 -10.97 3.67 -3.12
N ASP A 101 -11.76 2.72 -2.61
CA ASP A 101 -12.35 2.71 -1.27
C ASP A 101 -11.52 1.92 -0.25
N ALA A 102 -10.39 1.34 -0.66
CA ALA A 102 -9.50 0.58 0.23
C ALA A 102 -8.96 1.45 1.39
N ILE A 103 -9.19 0.99 2.62
CA ILE A 103 -8.67 1.57 3.87
C ILE A 103 -7.87 0.47 4.61
N PRO A 104 -6.68 0.77 5.17
CA PRO A 104 -5.94 -0.20 5.95
C PRO A 104 -6.63 -0.39 7.32
N THR A 105 -7.15 -1.58 7.58
CA THR A 105 -7.92 -1.88 8.80
C THR A 105 -7.36 -3.08 9.58
N VAL A 106 -6.42 -3.82 8.99
CA VAL A 106 -5.89 -5.05 9.57
C VAL A 106 -4.54 -4.77 10.24
N PHE A 107 -4.46 -4.90 11.56
CA PHE A 107 -3.23 -4.62 12.33
C PHE A 107 -2.90 -5.75 13.32
N PRO A 108 -2.42 -6.91 12.85
CA PRO A 108 -2.26 -8.10 13.69
C PRO A 108 -1.13 -7.96 14.72
N ASN A 109 -0.18 -7.06 14.48
CA ASN A 109 1.01 -6.89 15.32
C ASN A 109 0.82 -5.85 16.44
N LEU A 110 -0.42 -5.40 16.66
CA LEU A 110 -0.75 -4.42 17.68
C LEU A 110 -1.38 -5.07 18.90
N PRO A 111 -1.10 -4.55 20.11
CA PRO A 111 -1.84 -4.95 21.29
C PRO A 111 -3.31 -4.58 21.15
N GLN A 112 -4.20 -5.41 21.69
CA GLN A 112 -5.66 -5.21 21.62
C GLN A 112 -6.18 -3.99 22.39
N TYR A 113 -5.33 -3.32 23.19
CA TYR A 113 -5.74 -2.23 24.10
C TYR A 113 -5.42 -0.81 23.59
N LEU A 114 -5.19 -0.63 22.28
CA LEU A 114 -5.04 0.67 21.63
C LEU A 114 -6.38 1.25 21.20
#